data_AF-A0A1S2LS56-F1
#
_entry.id   AF-A0A1S2LS56-F1
#
_cell.length_a   1.000
_cell.length_b   1.000
_cell.length_c   1.000
_cell.angle_alpha   90.00
_cell.angle_beta   90.00
_cell.angle_gamma   90.00
#
_symmetry.space_group_name_H-M   'P 1'
#
loop_
_entity.id
_entity.type
_entity.pdbx_description
1 polymer ?
#
loop_
_entity_poly.entity_id
_entity_poly.type
_entity_poly.pdbx_seq_one_letter_code
_entity_poly.pdbx_strand_id
1 'polypeptide(L)'
;MKLKTFATIGFISIFLVGCSGDGNTETEEQVQEVENIKQLVHDYSVGNLESPRVSITARELLVTNSDNAETIYRLPEDEFFVSIAPYVETTHP
;
A
#
# COMPACT_ATOMS: atom_id res chain seq x y z
N MET A 1 -11.65 -41.11 53.93
CA MET A 1 -11.10 -41.03 52.56
C MET A 1 -10.57 -39.61 52.37
N LYS A 2 -9.30 -39.31 52.66
CA LYS A 2 -8.15 -39.30 51.73
C LYS A 2 -8.51 -38.94 50.28
N LEU A 3 -8.33 -37.68 49.91
CA LEU A 3 -7.92 -37.31 48.55
C LEU A 3 -6.98 -36.12 48.61
N LYS A 4 -5.76 -36.34 48.12
CA LYS A 4 -4.62 -35.42 48.14
C LYS A 4 -4.63 -34.59 46.85
N THR A 5 -4.34 -33.30 47.00
CA THR A 5 -3.54 -32.40 46.14
C THR A 5 -3.44 -32.68 44.62
N PHE A 6 -3.87 -31.71 43.81
CA PHE A 6 -3.19 -31.19 42.59
C PHE A 6 -3.73 -29.75 42.40
N ALA A 7 -2.97 -28.69 42.66
CA ALA A 7 -1.89 -28.12 41.85
C ALA A 7 -2.36 -27.64 40.47
N THR A 8 -2.99 -26.46 40.43
CA THR A 8 -3.00 -25.58 39.25
C THR A 8 -2.93 -24.13 39.72
N ILE A 9 -1.70 -23.63 39.73
CA ILE A 9 -1.30 -22.23 39.50
C ILE A 9 -2.28 -21.60 38.47
N GLY A 10 -2.90 -20.44 38.67
CA GLY A 10 -2.43 -19.26 39.36
C GLY A 10 -1.83 -18.27 38.37
N PHE A 11 -2.64 -17.65 37.50
CA PHE A 11 -2.53 -16.22 37.18
C PHE A 11 -3.76 -15.76 36.38
N ILE A 12 -4.63 -15.05 37.07
CA ILE A 12 -5.67 -14.21 36.49
C ILE A 12 -4.96 -12.95 35.96
N SER A 13 -5.22 -12.58 34.72
CA SER A 13 -4.96 -11.23 34.21
C SER A 13 -6.10 -10.88 33.27
N ILE A 14 -7.15 -10.35 33.89
CA ILE A 14 -8.17 -9.52 33.26
C ILE A 14 -7.59 -8.10 33.11
N PHE A 15 -8.14 -7.35 32.15
CA PHE A 15 -7.88 -5.96 31.75
C PHE A 15 -6.82 -5.86 30.63
N LEU A 16 -7.15 -5.47 29.39
CA LEU A 16 -7.88 -4.27 28.99
C LEU A 16 -8.94 -4.53 27.89
N VAL A 17 -10.18 -4.12 28.18
CA VAL A 17 -11.15 -3.63 27.20
C VAL A 17 -10.91 -2.12 27.05
N GLY A 18 -10.86 -1.63 25.82
CA GLY A 18 -11.14 -0.22 25.53
C GLY A 18 -10.19 0.46 24.55
N CYS A 19 -10.56 0.47 23.28
CA CYS A 19 -10.71 1.72 22.54
C CYS A 19 -11.65 1.48 21.36
N SER A 20 -12.96 1.58 21.61
CA SER A 20 -13.92 1.92 20.56
C SER A 20 -13.66 3.38 20.19
N GLY A 21 -12.78 3.58 19.21
CA GLY A 21 -12.65 4.85 18.50
C GLY A 21 -13.55 4.78 17.26
N ASP A 22 -14.80 5.19 17.43
CA ASP A 22 -15.60 5.64 16.29
C ASP A 22 -15.04 7.01 15.89
N GLY A 23 -14.48 7.09 14.68
CA GLY A 23 -13.69 8.23 14.27
C GLY A 23 -13.06 8.03 12.92
N ASN A 24 -13.91 8.05 11.89
CA ASN A 24 -13.55 8.36 10.51
C ASN A 24 -12.62 7.34 9.83
N THR A 25 -13.21 6.39 9.09
CA THR A 25 -12.52 5.67 8.02
C THR A 25 -12.22 6.66 6.89
N GLU A 26 -11.28 7.57 7.14
CA GLU A 26 -10.44 8.06 6.05
C GLU A 26 -9.63 6.84 5.63
N THR A 27 -9.84 6.41 4.40
CA THR A 27 -9.01 5.41 3.73
C THR A 27 -7.55 5.86 3.91
N GLU A 28 -6.85 5.23 4.85
CA GLU A 28 -5.41 5.42 5.01
C GLU A 28 -4.78 4.99 3.69
N GLU A 29 -4.44 5.96 2.85
CA GLU A 29 -3.66 5.74 1.64
C GLU A 29 -2.37 5.06 2.08
N GLN A 30 -2.27 3.76 1.80
CA GLN A 30 -1.10 2.97 2.18
C GLN A 30 0.06 3.40 1.28
N VAL A 31 0.81 4.38 1.76
CA VAL A 31 2.03 4.84 1.12
C VAL A 31 3.11 3.78 1.31
N GLN A 32 3.43 3.08 0.22
CA GLN A 32 4.43 2.01 0.24
C GLN A 32 5.76 2.49 -0.34
N GLU A 33 6.84 2.13 0.35
CA GLU A 33 8.20 2.27 -0.16
C GLU A 33 8.56 0.94 -0.84
N VAL A 34 8.85 0.98 -2.14
CA VAL A 34 9.18 -0.22 -2.93
C VAL A 34 10.69 -0.26 -3.15
N GLU A 35 11.30 -1.37 -2.75
CA GLU A 35 12.74 -1.62 -2.87
C GLU A 35 13.25 -1.43 -4.31
N ASN A 36 12.38 -1.62 -5.31
CA ASN A 36 12.71 -1.45 -6.73
C ASN A 36 11.66 -0.64 -7.51
N ILE A 37 11.38 0.58 -7.06
CA ILE A 37 10.42 1.50 -7.71
C ILE A 37 10.72 1.75 -9.20
N LYS A 38 12.00 1.76 -9.59
CA LYS A 38 12.42 1.94 -10.99
C LYS A 38 11.93 0.80 -11.89
N GLN A 39 12.08 -0.45 -11.43
CA GLN A 39 11.57 -1.60 -12.18
C GLN A 39 10.04 -1.58 -12.25
N LEU A 40 9.36 -1.23 -11.16
CA LEU A 40 7.91 -1.13 -11.14
C LEU A 40 7.39 -0.09 -12.16
N VAL A 41 7.97 1.11 -12.18
CA VAL A 41 7.62 2.16 -13.16
C VAL A 41 7.92 1.68 -14.58
N HIS A 42 9.07 1.03 -14.80
CA HIS A 42 9.42 0.48 -16.12
C HIS A 42 8.39 -0.55 -16.59
N ASP A 43 8.05 -1.51 -15.75
CA ASP A 43 7.13 -2.60 -16.08
C ASP A 43 5.71 -2.10 -16.40
N TYR A 44 5.22 -1.08 -15.69
CA TYR A 44 3.98 -0.40 -16.10
C TYR A 44 4.12 0.40 -17.39
N SER A 45 5.24 1.10 -17.58
CA SER A 45 5.46 1.97 -18.75
C SER A 45 5.54 1.19 -20.06
N VAL A 46 6.08 -0.03 -20.03
CA VAL A 46 6.19 -0.90 -21.22
C VAL A 46 5.04 -1.90 -21.33
N GLY A 47 4.11 -1.91 -20.37
CA GLY A 47 2.93 -2.80 -20.37
C GLY A 47 3.23 -4.25 -19.97
N ASN A 48 4.30 -4.51 -19.21
CA ASN A 48 4.57 -5.83 -18.63
C ASN A 48 3.60 -6.18 -17.50
N LEU A 49 3.06 -5.17 -16.80
CA LEU A 49 2.08 -5.31 -15.74
C LEU A 49 0.73 -4.78 -16.18
N GLU A 50 -0.32 -5.57 -15.95
CA GLU A 50 -1.70 -5.14 -16.16
C GLU A 50 -2.25 -4.51 -14.89
N SER A 51 -2.76 -3.29 -15.01
CA SER A 51 -3.58 -2.64 -13.99
C SER A 51 -4.64 -1.79 -14.70
N PRO A 52 -5.87 -1.69 -14.17
CA PRO A 52 -6.92 -0.90 -14.79
C PRO A 52 -6.58 0.58 -14.95
N ARG A 53 -5.91 1.19 -13.96
CA ARG A 53 -5.46 2.58 -14.02
C ARG A 53 -4.14 2.76 -13.29
N VAL A 54 -3.20 3.42 -13.97
CA VAL A 54 -1.91 3.80 -13.41
C VAL A 54 -1.62 5.23 -13.84
N SER A 55 -1.22 6.08 -12.89
CA SER A 55 -0.75 7.43 -13.16
C SER A 55 0.49 7.73 -12.34
N ILE A 56 1.32 8.64 -12.83
CA ILE A 56 2.59 9.01 -12.21
C ILE A 56 2.73 10.53 -12.18
N THR A 57 3.24 11.04 -11.07
CA THR A 57 3.63 12.44 -10.88
C THR A 57 5.13 12.53 -10.63
N ALA A 58 5.66 13.72 -10.35
CA ALA A 58 7.06 13.87 -9.97
C ALA A 58 7.43 13.16 -8.65
N ARG A 59 6.45 12.87 -7.78
CA ARG A 59 6.69 12.38 -6.41
C ARG A 59 6.01 11.05 -6.10
N GLU A 60 5.05 10.63 -6.93
CA GLU A 60 4.18 9.50 -6.62
C GLU A 60 3.83 8.68 -7.86
N LEU A 61 3.74 7.37 -7.68
CA LEU A 61 3.08 6.43 -8.60
C LEU A 61 1.77 5.97 -7.94
N LEU A 62 0.64 6.24 -8.58
CA LEU A 62 -0.69 5.82 -8.15
C LEU A 62 -1.14 4.63 -9.01
N VAL A 63 -1.46 3.52 -8.36
CA VAL A 63 -2.01 2.32 -8.99
C VAL A 63 -3.41 2.09 -8.46
N THR A 64 -4.41 2.09 -9.34
CA THR A 64 -5.79 1.73 -9.00
C THR A 64 -6.16 0.38 -9.58
N ASN A 65 -6.45 -0.57 -8.69
CA ASN A 65 -6.85 -1.94 -9.04
C ASN A 65 -8.31 -2.02 -9.50
N SER A 66 -8.74 -3.21 -9.93
CA SER A 66 -10.07 -3.44 -10.52
C SER A 66 -11.22 -3.28 -9.52
N ASP A 67 -10.93 -3.42 -8.24
CA ASP A 67 -11.84 -3.17 -7.12
C ASP A 67 -11.88 -1.69 -6.70
N ASN A 68 -11.17 -0.81 -7.41
CA ASN A 68 -10.92 0.58 -7.07
C ASN A 68 -10.06 0.79 -5.81
N ALA A 69 -9.39 -0.26 -5.32
CA ALA A 69 -8.37 -0.09 -4.30
C ALA A 69 -7.18 0.67 -4.88
N GLU A 70 -6.73 1.70 -4.17
CA GLU A 70 -5.61 2.55 -4.57
C GLU A 70 -4.37 2.21 -3.75
N THR A 71 -3.22 2.19 -4.42
CA THR A 71 -1.91 2.07 -3.78
C THR A 71 -1.03 3.20 -4.29
N ILE A 72 -0.41 3.91 -3.35
CA ILE A 72 0.47 5.05 -3.65
C ILE A 72 1.89 4.65 -3.28
N TYR A 73 2.80 4.80 -4.24
CA TYR A 73 4.23 4.59 -4.03
C TYR A 73 4.96 5.93 -4.08
N ARG A 74 5.77 6.24 -3.06
CA ARG A 74 6.64 7.42 -3.10
C ARG A 74 7.80 7.20 -4.06
N LEU A 75 8.09 8.23 -4.86
CA LEU A 75 9.25 8.28 -5.74
C LEU A 75 10.42 8.97 -5.02
N PRO A 76 11.68 8.67 -5.40
CA PRO A 76 12.85 9.34 -4.85
C PRO A 76 12.80 10.85 -5.12
N GLU A 77 13.19 11.68 -4.14
CA GLU A 77 13.14 13.15 -4.29
C GLU A 77 14.21 13.72 -5.24
N ASP A 78 15.28 12.94 -5.49
CA ASP A 78 16.45 13.30 -6.27
C ASP A 78 16.48 12.65 -7.67
N GLU A 79 15.44 11.88 -8.03
CA GLU A 79 15.26 11.27 -9.34
C GLU A 79 13.90 11.69 -9.93
N PHE A 80 13.78 11.66 -11.26
CA PHE A 80 12.50 11.89 -11.93
C PHE A 80 12.33 10.96 -13.13
N PHE A 81 11.07 10.61 -13.43
CA PHE A 81 10.71 9.72 -14.52
C PHE A 81 10.16 10.52 -15.69
N VAL A 82 10.57 10.14 -16.90
CA VAL A 82 10.14 10.80 -18.14
C VAL A 82 9.55 9.74 -19.05
N SER A 83 8.28 9.92 -19.43
CA SER A 83 7.61 9.13 -20.45
C SER A 83 7.38 10.00 -21.67
N ILE A 84 7.81 9.52 -22.84
CA ILE A 84 7.69 10.24 -24.11
C ILE A 84 7.00 9.33 -25.10
N ALA A 85 5.94 9.85 -25.71
CA ALA A 85 5.27 9.23 -26.86
C ALA A 85 5.57 10.07 -28.11
N PRO A 86 6.59 9.70 -28.91
CA PRO A 86 6.89 10.40 -30.14
C PRO A 86 5.71 10.33 -31.12
N TYR A 87 5.51 11.40 -31.88
CA TYR A 87 4.49 11.49 -32.91
C TYR A 87 5.06 12.12 -34.18
N VAL A 88 4.40 11.87 -35.32
CA VAL A 88 4.83 12.41 -36.62
C VAL A 88 4.08 13.70 -36.97
N GLU A 89 2.75 13.68 -36.90
CA GLU A 89 1.92 14.81 -37.34
C GLU A 89 1.10 15.44 -36.21
N THR A 90 0.36 14.64 -35.44
CA THR A 90 -0.54 15.11 -34.38
C THR A 90 -0.21 14.44 -33.05
N THR A 91 -0.35 15.22 -31.97
CA THR A 91 -0.23 14.75 -30.57
C THR A 91 -1.49 15.12 -29.78
N HIS A 92 -1.57 14.58 -28.57
CA HIS A 92 -2.56 14.96 -27.56
C HIS A 92 -1.85 15.70 -26.40
N PRO A 93 -2.50 16.69 -25.77
CA PRO A 93 -2.05 17.27 -24.51
C PRO A 93 -2.31 16.35 -23.32
#